data_AF-A0A934TA72-F1
#
_entry.id   AF-A0A934TA72-F1
#
_cell.length_a   1.000
_cell.length_b   1.000
_cell.length_c   1.000
_cell.angle_alpha   90.00
_cell.angle_beta   90.00
_cell.angle_gamma   90.00
#
_symmetry.space_group_name_H-M   'P 1'
#
loop_
_entity.id
_entity.type
_entity.pdbx_description
1 polymer ?
#
loop_
_entity_poly.entity_id
_entity_poly.type
_entity_poly.pdbx_seq_one_letter_code
_entity_poly.pdbx_strand_id
1 'polypeptide(L)'
;MSKKLKLFIFVFLFLTFSGQVYAEDIICTQADKQIFETYVEEFSQEVNKPLNELIISTAKYFLGRPYVASTLELHDEEQLTINLREFDCTTFVENCIVLSEVIKSGDHSYNNYLQTLQLMRYRNGLIDGYTSRLHYTSDWIFENEKRGVLKNISKQIGGEGVRKDINFMTLKPQLYKHLKDNPQNVNKLKRIEKNIRERNVYEILPLDKINQNQDKIKNGDIVVFATSVNGLDYSHIGIAYWQEKELHFIHASSKYKKVVIEDKTLLNYCKDSKSCTGISVLRVINKE
;
A
#
# COMPACT_ATOMS: atom_id res chain seq x y z
N MET A 1 51.04 -8.06 61.16
CA MET A 1 50.28 -8.67 60.04
C MET A 1 49.23 -7.67 59.55
N SER A 2 49.55 -6.92 58.50
CA SER A 2 48.68 -5.90 57.90
C SER A 2 47.60 -6.58 57.04
N LYS A 3 46.31 -6.42 57.41
CA LYS A 3 45.17 -6.82 56.58
C LYS A 3 44.86 -5.69 55.60
N LYS A 4 45.23 -5.87 54.33
CA LYS A 4 44.84 -4.99 53.22
C LYS A 4 43.33 -5.14 52.96
N LEU A 5 42.57 -4.08 53.21
CA LEU A 5 41.17 -3.94 52.84
C LEU A 5 41.10 -3.64 51.32
N LYS A 6 40.65 -4.60 50.51
CA LYS A 6 40.42 -4.38 49.07
C LYS A 6 39.05 -3.72 48.89
N LEU A 7 39.06 -2.44 48.55
CA LEU A 7 37.87 -1.68 48.16
C LEU A 7 37.48 -2.08 46.73
N PHE A 8 36.37 -2.83 46.58
CA PHE A 8 35.77 -3.10 45.27
C PHE A 8 34.89 -1.90 44.89
N ILE A 9 35.36 -1.09 43.94
CA ILE A 9 34.56 -0.03 43.33
C ILE A 9 33.69 -0.71 42.25
N PHE A 10 32.40 -0.87 42.53
CA PHE A 10 31.40 -1.24 41.54
C PHE A 10 31.07 0.00 40.70
N VAL A 11 31.68 0.12 39.52
CA VAL A 11 31.27 1.12 38.52
C VAL A 11 29.99 0.61 37.86
N PHE A 12 28.84 1.15 38.28
CA PHE A 12 27.59 1.00 37.53
C PHE A 12 27.71 1.84 36.26
N LEU A 13 28.06 1.19 35.15
CA LEU A 13 28.00 1.79 33.82
C LEU A 13 26.52 1.89 33.43
N PHE A 14 25.86 3.01 33.73
CA PHE A 14 24.58 3.35 33.11
C PHE A 14 24.84 3.61 31.63
N LEU A 15 24.74 2.54 30.82
CA LEU A 15 24.54 2.66 29.38
C LEU A 15 23.14 3.27 29.20
N THR A 16 23.08 4.59 29.19
CA THR A 16 21.94 5.33 28.64
C THR A 16 21.88 4.94 27.16
N PHE A 17 21.03 3.98 26.84
CA PHE A 17 20.59 3.75 25.48
C PHE A 17 19.79 4.99 25.09
N SER A 18 20.50 6.01 24.59
CA SER A 18 19.89 7.11 23.88
C SER A 18 19.36 6.49 22.60
N GLY A 19 18.11 6.01 22.63
CA GLY A 19 17.36 5.81 21.42
C GLY A 19 17.41 7.14 20.69
N GLN A 20 18.14 7.20 19.57
CA GLN A 20 18.00 8.29 18.63
C GLN A 20 16.54 8.23 18.18
N VAL A 21 15.71 9.10 18.77
CA VAL A 21 14.46 9.48 18.16
C VAL A 21 14.89 10.30 16.94
N TYR A 22 15.06 9.62 15.81
CA TYR A 22 15.03 10.31 14.54
C TYR A 22 13.65 10.95 14.49
N ALA A 23 13.60 12.29 14.56
CA ALA A 23 12.42 12.99 14.11
C ALA A 23 12.32 12.67 12.62
N GLU A 24 11.50 11.67 12.27
CA GLU A 24 11.12 11.47 10.88
C GLU A 24 10.38 12.75 10.48
N ASP A 25 10.97 13.53 9.58
CA ASP A 25 10.34 14.72 9.04
C ASP A 25 9.12 14.27 8.20
N ILE A 26 7.97 14.17 8.85
CA ILE A 26 6.69 13.78 8.27
C ILE A 26 6.06 14.99 7.59
N ILE A 27 5.61 14.83 6.34
CA ILE A 27 4.83 15.85 5.64
C ILE A 27 3.36 15.61 5.93
N CYS A 28 2.74 16.50 6.70
CA CYS A 28 1.34 16.41 7.08
C CYS A 28 0.78 17.80 7.38
N THR A 29 -0.50 18.02 7.12
CA THR A 29 -1.18 19.26 7.52
C THR A 29 -2.13 19.04 8.71
N GLN A 30 -2.60 20.13 9.31
CA GLN A 30 -3.60 20.05 10.38
C GLN A 30 -4.92 19.38 9.92
N ALA A 31 -5.33 19.60 8.67
CA ALA A 31 -6.54 18.99 8.12
C ALA A 31 -6.42 17.46 8.00
N ASP A 32 -5.23 16.94 7.70
CA ASP A 32 -4.99 15.50 7.62
C ASP A 32 -5.10 14.87 9.02
N LYS A 33 -4.53 15.52 10.05
CA LYS A 33 -4.67 15.09 11.45
C LYS A 33 -6.12 15.09 11.92
N GLN A 34 -6.88 16.14 11.60
CA GLN A 34 -8.30 16.21 11.94
C GLN A 34 -9.11 15.09 11.28
N ILE A 35 -8.85 14.77 10.00
CA ILE A 35 -9.53 13.67 9.32
C ILE A 35 -9.20 12.33 9.99
N PHE A 36 -7.95 12.13 10.43
CA PHE A 36 -7.56 10.94 11.20
C PHE A 36 -8.30 10.87 12.54
N GLU A 37 -8.31 11.97 13.32
CA GLU A 37 -8.99 12.04 14.61
C GLU A 37 -10.49 11.75 14.48
N THR A 38 -11.18 12.38 13.52
CA THR A 38 -12.60 12.12 13.23
C THR A 38 -12.84 10.68 12.80
N TYR A 39 -11.94 10.10 11.98
CA TYR A 39 -12.05 8.69 11.61
C TYR A 39 -11.91 7.76 12.82
N VAL A 40 -10.96 8.02 13.71
CA VAL A 40 -10.79 7.23 14.95
C VAL A 40 -12.01 7.38 15.85
N GLU A 41 -12.54 8.59 16.02
CA GLU A 41 -13.78 8.82 16.79
C GLU A 41 -14.95 7.98 16.25
N GLU A 42 -15.12 7.92 14.93
CA GLU A 42 -16.19 7.16 14.27
C GLU A 42 -16.01 5.64 14.41
N PHE A 43 -14.79 5.12 14.26
CA PHE A 43 -14.54 3.68 14.12
C PHE A 43 -13.89 3.00 15.34
N SER A 44 -13.47 3.74 16.37
CA SER A 44 -12.75 3.18 17.54
C SER A 44 -13.46 2.03 18.24
N GLN A 45 -14.80 2.00 18.21
CA GLN A 45 -15.58 0.92 18.84
C GLN A 45 -15.74 -0.32 17.94
N GLU A 46 -15.27 -0.27 16.69
CA GLU A 46 -15.41 -1.37 15.73
C GLU A 46 -14.26 -2.39 15.76
N VAL A 47 -13.48 -2.48 16.85
CA VAL A 47 -12.34 -3.39 16.99
C VAL A 47 -12.69 -4.86 16.70
N ASN A 48 -13.92 -5.29 17.01
CA ASN A 48 -14.38 -6.68 16.79
C ASN A 48 -14.99 -6.96 15.41
N LYS A 49 -15.20 -5.95 14.57
CA LYS A 49 -15.74 -6.12 13.20
C LYS A 49 -14.82 -7.04 12.36
N PRO A 50 -15.29 -7.81 11.38
CA PRO A 50 -14.37 -8.46 10.46
C PRO A 50 -13.50 -7.43 9.72
N LEU A 51 -12.18 -7.67 9.59
CA LEU A 51 -11.25 -6.70 8.97
C LEU A 51 -11.68 -6.29 7.55
N ASN A 52 -12.18 -7.25 6.78
CA ASN A 52 -12.64 -7.02 5.42
C ASN A 52 -13.89 -6.11 5.36
N GLU A 53 -14.79 -6.19 6.36
CA GLU A 53 -15.93 -5.28 6.47
C GLU A 53 -15.53 -3.89 6.97
N LEU A 54 -14.51 -3.83 7.84
CA LEU A 54 -13.95 -2.56 8.27
C LEU A 54 -13.29 -1.83 7.09
N ILE A 55 -12.50 -2.52 6.26
CA ILE A 55 -11.92 -1.96 5.02
C ILE A 55 -13.01 -1.36 4.12
N ILE A 56 -14.16 -2.03 3.97
CA ILE A 56 -15.30 -1.47 3.21
C ILE A 56 -15.87 -0.24 3.89
N SER A 57 -15.99 -0.24 5.22
CA SER A 57 -16.49 0.91 5.98
C SER A 57 -15.56 2.12 5.82
N THR A 58 -14.24 1.91 5.93
CA THR A 58 -13.21 2.91 5.68
C THR A 58 -13.22 3.42 4.24
N ALA A 59 -13.35 2.52 3.25
CA ALA A 59 -13.46 2.90 1.85
C ALA A 59 -14.70 3.77 1.59
N LYS A 60 -15.82 3.48 2.25
CA LYS A 60 -17.05 4.27 2.19
C LYS A 60 -16.92 5.63 2.86
N TYR A 61 -16.21 5.73 3.99
CA TYR A 61 -15.91 6.99 4.67
C TYR A 61 -15.23 8.00 3.74
N PHE A 62 -14.39 7.53 2.82
CA PHE A 62 -13.70 8.39 1.85
C PHE A 62 -14.45 8.62 0.53
N LEU A 63 -15.69 8.13 0.36
CA LEU A 63 -16.46 8.39 -0.86
C LEU A 63 -16.60 9.90 -1.12
N GLY A 64 -16.38 10.30 -2.37
CA GLY A 64 -16.41 11.70 -2.78
C GLY A 64 -15.12 12.48 -2.55
N ARG A 65 -14.11 11.94 -1.85
CA ARG A 65 -12.81 12.60 -1.71
C ARG A 65 -12.14 12.80 -3.07
N PRO A 66 -11.55 13.98 -3.36
CA PRO A 66 -10.96 14.27 -4.66
C PRO A 66 -9.86 13.29 -5.08
N TYR A 67 -9.81 13.02 -6.39
CA TYR A 67 -8.67 12.34 -7.00
C TYR A 67 -7.59 13.36 -7.34
N VAL A 68 -6.39 13.18 -6.80
CA VAL A 68 -5.20 13.99 -7.12
C VAL A 68 -4.02 13.06 -7.32
N ALA A 69 -3.36 13.17 -8.48
CA ALA A 69 -2.16 12.40 -8.78
C ALA A 69 -0.93 13.06 -8.14
N SER A 70 0.11 12.25 -7.86
CA SER A 70 1.42 12.74 -7.43
C SER A 70 1.41 13.52 -6.10
N THR A 71 0.46 13.21 -5.20
CA THR A 71 0.37 13.81 -3.86
C THR A 71 1.59 13.49 -2.98
N LEU A 72 2.38 12.47 -3.35
CA LEU A 72 3.60 12.07 -2.66
C LEU A 72 4.89 12.63 -3.29
N GLU A 73 4.78 13.50 -4.31
CA GLU A 73 5.92 14.01 -5.11
C GLU A 73 6.19 15.51 -4.85
N LEU A 74 5.67 16.05 -3.75
CA LEU A 74 5.63 17.49 -3.48
C LEU A 74 7.00 18.08 -3.10
N HIS A 75 7.87 17.28 -2.50
CA HIS A 75 9.18 17.70 -2.01
C HIS A 75 10.31 17.03 -2.80
N ASP A 76 11.56 17.45 -2.61
CA ASP A 76 12.71 16.87 -3.32
C ASP A 76 13.29 15.66 -2.59
N GLU A 77 13.21 15.66 -1.26
CA GLU A 77 13.57 14.55 -0.40
C GLU A 77 12.37 13.63 -0.17
N GLU A 78 12.61 12.31 -0.14
CA GLU A 78 11.56 11.34 0.14
C GLU A 78 11.29 11.30 1.64
N GLN A 79 10.04 11.51 2.00
CA GLN A 79 9.57 11.63 3.38
C GLN A 79 8.18 11.01 3.50
N LEU A 80 7.81 10.55 4.70
CA LEU A 80 6.48 10.01 4.93
C LEU A 80 5.43 11.13 4.76
N THR A 81 4.72 11.10 3.64
CA THR A 81 3.66 12.08 3.33
C THR A 81 2.29 11.54 3.71
N ILE A 82 1.57 12.29 4.54
CA ILE A 82 0.21 12.02 4.98
C ILE A 82 -0.74 12.98 4.25
N ASN A 83 -1.60 12.41 3.41
CA ASN A 83 -2.71 13.15 2.79
C ASN A 83 -3.97 12.28 2.88
N LEU A 84 -4.93 12.71 3.71
CA LEU A 84 -6.24 12.06 3.88
C LEU A 84 -7.38 12.87 3.24
N ARG A 85 -7.06 13.99 2.61
CA ARG A 85 -8.01 14.84 1.90
C ARG A 85 -8.20 14.39 0.46
N GLU A 86 -7.12 13.94 -0.17
CA GLU A 86 -7.02 13.71 -1.60
C GLU A 86 -6.21 12.44 -1.86
N PHE A 87 -6.66 11.65 -2.83
CA PHE A 87 -6.05 10.35 -3.09
C PHE A 87 -5.79 10.13 -4.58
N ASP A 88 -4.73 9.39 -4.89
CA ASP A 88 -4.70 8.55 -6.08
C ASP A 88 -5.16 7.13 -5.74
N CYS A 89 -5.13 6.22 -6.72
CA CYS A 89 -5.62 4.86 -6.52
C CYS A 89 -4.82 4.07 -5.48
N THR A 90 -3.50 4.22 -5.47
CA THR A 90 -2.62 3.52 -4.53
C THR A 90 -2.76 4.06 -3.12
N THR A 91 -2.63 5.38 -2.95
CA THR A 91 -2.73 6.04 -1.63
C THR A 91 -4.11 5.86 -1.00
N PHE A 92 -5.18 5.78 -1.79
CA PHE A 92 -6.51 5.42 -1.29
C PHE A 92 -6.52 4.02 -0.68
N VAL A 93 -6.01 3.02 -1.40
CA VAL A 93 -5.99 1.63 -0.94
C VAL A 93 -5.07 1.44 0.26
N GLU A 94 -3.86 2.02 0.22
CA GLU A 94 -2.93 1.99 1.36
C GLU A 94 -3.60 2.52 2.63
N ASN A 95 -4.22 3.71 2.56
CA ASN A 95 -4.86 4.31 3.73
C ASN A 95 -6.08 3.51 4.20
N CYS A 96 -6.86 2.92 3.31
CA CYS A 96 -7.98 2.06 3.73
C CYS A 96 -7.51 0.85 4.52
N ILE A 97 -6.43 0.20 4.07
CA ILE A 97 -5.86 -0.95 4.78
C ILE A 97 -5.28 -0.50 6.12
N VAL A 98 -4.41 0.52 6.10
CA VAL A 98 -3.69 1.00 7.28
C VAL A 98 -4.64 1.50 8.36
N LEU A 99 -5.64 2.32 8.01
CA LEU A 99 -6.61 2.82 8.99
C LEU A 99 -7.49 1.70 9.55
N SER A 100 -7.79 0.66 8.76
CA SER A 100 -8.50 -0.52 9.27
C SER A 100 -7.63 -1.32 10.24
N GLU A 101 -6.34 -1.51 9.93
CA GLU A 101 -5.37 -2.18 10.83
C GLU A 101 -5.18 -1.41 12.14
N VAL A 102 -5.12 -0.07 12.09
CA VAL A 102 -5.04 0.79 13.28
C VAL A 102 -6.23 0.56 14.20
N ILE A 103 -7.46 0.55 13.66
CA ILE A 103 -8.64 0.26 14.48
C ILE A 103 -8.59 -1.18 15.02
N LYS A 104 -8.13 -2.16 14.22
CA LYS A 104 -8.01 -3.56 14.65
C LYS A 104 -6.97 -3.83 15.71
N SER A 105 -5.87 -3.10 15.73
CA SER A 105 -4.84 -3.28 16.75
C SER A 105 -5.31 -2.85 18.14
N GLY A 106 -6.34 -2.01 18.24
CA GLY A 106 -6.76 -1.36 19.48
C GLY A 106 -5.88 -0.19 19.91
N ASP A 107 -4.71 0.00 19.26
CA ASP A 107 -3.87 1.18 19.41
C ASP A 107 -4.25 2.20 18.32
N HIS A 108 -5.16 3.10 18.67
CA HIS A 108 -5.67 4.13 17.75
C HIS A 108 -4.80 5.39 17.73
N SER A 109 -3.56 5.31 18.20
CA SER A 109 -2.66 6.46 18.21
C SER A 109 -2.24 6.88 16.80
N TYR A 110 -2.00 8.18 16.62
CA TYR A 110 -1.46 8.71 15.37
C TYR A 110 -0.08 8.11 15.05
N ASN A 111 0.74 7.80 16.07
CA ASN A 111 2.03 7.14 15.87
C ASN A 111 1.88 5.73 15.30
N ASN A 112 0.90 4.93 15.75
CA ASN A 112 0.64 3.63 15.16
C ASN A 112 0.21 3.75 13.69
N TYR A 113 -0.62 4.75 13.36
CA TYR A 113 -0.97 5.05 11.96
C TYR A 113 0.24 5.39 11.10
N LEU A 114 1.12 6.27 11.57
CA LEU A 114 2.34 6.65 10.86
C LEU A 114 3.26 5.44 10.60
N GLN A 115 3.53 4.66 11.64
CA GLN A 115 4.38 3.47 11.54
C GLN A 115 3.79 2.44 10.59
N THR A 116 2.48 2.18 10.69
CA THR A 116 1.78 1.21 9.83
C THR A 116 1.74 1.67 8.37
N LEU A 117 1.57 2.97 8.11
CA LEU A 117 1.63 3.51 6.75
C LEU A 117 3.03 3.44 6.14
N GLN A 118 4.06 3.82 6.91
CA GLN A 118 5.45 3.74 6.45
C GLN A 118 5.82 2.32 6.08
N LEU A 119 5.44 1.39 6.96
CA LEU A 119 5.53 -0.02 6.72
C LEU A 119 4.81 -0.39 5.41
N MET A 120 3.55 0.00 5.20
CA MET A 120 2.79 -0.34 3.97
C MET A 120 3.47 0.15 2.68
N ARG A 121 4.07 1.35 2.73
CA ARG A 121 4.51 2.11 1.54
C ARG A 121 5.98 1.91 1.17
N TYR A 122 6.83 1.62 2.15
CA TYR A 122 8.28 1.57 1.97
C TYR A 122 8.85 0.17 2.19
N ARG A 123 9.84 -0.19 1.38
CA ARG A 123 10.51 -1.50 1.45
C ARG A 123 11.15 -1.69 2.82
N ASN A 124 10.83 -2.79 3.49
CA ASN A 124 11.20 -3.06 4.89
C ASN A 124 10.79 -1.96 5.90
N GLY A 125 9.87 -1.06 5.54
CA GLY A 125 9.49 0.09 6.37
C GLY A 125 10.58 1.16 6.51
N LEU A 126 11.57 1.19 5.61
CA LEU A 126 12.69 2.13 5.68
C LEU A 126 12.59 3.20 4.58
N ILE A 127 12.60 4.46 5.00
CA ILE A 127 12.67 5.60 4.11
C ILE A 127 14.15 5.89 3.82
N ASP A 128 14.60 5.53 2.61
CA ASP A 128 15.98 5.68 2.12
C ASP A 128 15.95 6.23 0.69
N GLY A 129 15.40 7.45 0.59
CA GLY A 129 15.18 8.15 -0.67
C GLY A 129 14.07 7.56 -1.54
N TYR A 130 13.81 8.22 -2.67
CA TYR A 130 12.68 7.92 -3.57
C TYR A 130 12.56 6.43 -3.93
N THR A 131 13.68 5.74 -4.14
CA THR A 131 13.68 4.34 -4.58
C THR A 131 13.35 3.33 -3.47
N SER A 132 13.27 3.76 -2.20
CA SER A 132 12.82 2.89 -1.11
C SER A 132 11.29 2.73 -1.09
N ARG A 133 10.54 3.68 -1.66
CA ARG A 133 9.09 3.58 -1.88
C ARG A 133 8.76 2.47 -2.89
N LEU A 134 7.67 1.76 -2.66
CA LEU A 134 7.23 0.62 -3.46
C LEU A 134 6.42 1.07 -4.69
N HIS A 135 7.10 1.56 -5.72
CA HIS A 135 6.46 2.15 -6.92
C HIS A 135 5.80 1.13 -7.85
N TYR A 136 6.42 -0.05 -8.04
CA TYR A 136 5.81 -1.12 -8.83
C TYR A 136 4.88 -1.93 -7.95
N THR A 137 3.61 -2.07 -8.35
CA THR A 137 2.61 -2.71 -7.48
C THR A 137 2.92 -4.18 -7.22
N SER A 138 3.61 -4.88 -8.12
CA SER A 138 4.12 -6.24 -7.84
C SER A 138 5.15 -6.28 -6.72
N ASP A 139 5.99 -5.25 -6.59
CA ASP A 139 6.95 -5.12 -5.50
C ASP A 139 6.24 -4.76 -4.20
N TRP A 140 5.24 -3.89 -4.28
CA TRP A 140 4.36 -3.57 -3.17
C TRP A 140 3.60 -4.80 -2.64
N ILE A 141 3.04 -5.63 -3.53
CA ILE A 141 2.41 -6.91 -3.18
C ILE A 141 3.42 -7.81 -2.47
N PHE A 142 4.58 -8.04 -3.08
CA PHE A 142 5.59 -8.95 -2.54
C PHE A 142 6.06 -8.57 -1.13
N GLU A 143 6.39 -7.30 -0.89
CA GLU A 143 6.86 -6.85 0.43
C GLU A 143 5.76 -6.94 1.50
N ASN A 144 4.51 -6.64 1.13
CA ASN A 144 3.38 -6.74 2.06
C ASN A 144 2.90 -8.18 2.29
N GLU A 145 3.09 -9.10 1.33
CA GLU A 145 2.94 -10.55 1.53
C GLU A 145 4.02 -11.11 2.46
N LYS A 146 5.28 -10.75 2.23
CA LYS A 146 6.41 -11.14 3.10
C LYS A 146 6.18 -10.73 4.55
N ARG A 147 5.44 -9.63 4.76
CA ARG A 147 5.07 -9.13 6.09
C ARG A 147 3.78 -9.67 6.66
N GLY A 148 3.08 -10.53 5.93
CA GLY A 148 1.82 -11.15 6.36
C GLY A 148 0.65 -10.17 6.48
N VAL A 149 0.69 -9.04 5.76
CA VAL A 149 -0.43 -8.08 5.70
C VAL A 149 -1.36 -8.43 4.54
N LEU A 150 -0.78 -8.89 3.43
CA LEU A 150 -1.50 -9.31 2.24
C LEU A 150 -1.26 -10.79 1.94
N LYS A 151 -2.18 -11.37 1.19
CA LYS A 151 -2.02 -12.67 0.54
C LYS A 151 -2.58 -12.57 -0.87
N ASN A 152 -1.76 -12.82 -1.88
CA ASN A 152 -2.23 -12.95 -3.24
C ASN A 152 -2.98 -14.28 -3.40
N ILE A 153 -4.28 -14.21 -3.65
CA ILE A 153 -5.13 -15.39 -3.80
C ILE A 153 -5.44 -15.70 -5.27
N SER A 154 -4.90 -14.94 -6.22
CA SER A 154 -5.23 -15.03 -7.64
C SER A 154 -5.09 -16.45 -8.18
N LYS A 155 -3.97 -17.12 -7.91
CA LYS A 155 -3.76 -18.52 -8.34
C LYS A 155 -4.70 -19.50 -7.64
N GLN A 156 -5.03 -19.27 -6.38
CA GLN A 156 -5.94 -20.13 -5.59
C GLN A 156 -7.37 -20.09 -6.13
N ILE A 157 -7.77 -18.95 -6.72
CA ILE A 157 -9.11 -18.76 -7.27
C ILE A 157 -9.20 -19.07 -8.77
N GLY A 158 -8.20 -19.72 -9.37
CA GLY A 158 -8.22 -20.13 -10.78
C GLY A 158 -7.43 -19.24 -11.74
N GLY A 159 -6.66 -18.30 -11.18
CA GLY A 159 -5.68 -17.52 -11.92
C GLY A 159 -4.44 -18.32 -12.34
N GLU A 160 -3.51 -17.63 -12.97
CA GLU A 160 -2.31 -18.19 -13.56
C GLU A 160 -1.11 -17.28 -13.35
N GLY A 161 0.07 -17.86 -13.52
CA GLY A 161 1.32 -17.13 -13.48
C GLY A 161 1.65 -16.51 -14.83
N VAL A 162 1.87 -15.20 -14.86
CA VAL A 162 2.34 -14.49 -16.05
C VAL A 162 3.74 -13.94 -15.84
N ARG A 163 4.49 -13.87 -16.93
CA ARG A 163 5.82 -13.25 -16.96
C ARG A 163 5.77 -11.94 -17.70
N LYS A 164 6.44 -10.95 -17.16
CA LYS A 164 6.54 -9.63 -17.76
C LYS A 164 7.86 -8.99 -17.39
N ASP A 165 8.50 -8.41 -18.40
CA ASP A 165 9.66 -7.56 -18.17
C ASP A 165 9.20 -6.24 -17.57
N ILE A 166 9.66 -5.98 -16.34
CA ILE A 166 9.39 -4.73 -15.63
C ILE A 166 10.61 -3.83 -15.76
N ASN A 167 10.43 -2.70 -16.43
CA ASN A 167 11.48 -1.73 -16.73
C ASN A 167 10.94 -0.34 -17.12
N PHE A 168 9.64 -0.07 -16.93
CA PHE A 168 8.99 1.13 -17.44
C PHE A 168 9.61 2.42 -16.92
N MET A 169 9.83 2.52 -15.61
CA MET A 169 10.38 3.72 -14.97
C MET A 169 11.81 4.00 -15.45
N THR A 170 12.66 2.98 -15.56
CA THR A 170 14.06 3.20 -16.01
C THR A 170 14.20 3.39 -17.52
N LEU A 171 13.24 2.93 -18.32
CA LEU A 171 13.14 3.26 -19.76
C LEU A 171 12.51 4.63 -20.01
N LYS A 172 11.76 5.18 -19.05
CA LYS A 172 11.10 6.49 -19.17
C LYS A 172 11.35 7.41 -17.96
N PRO A 173 12.62 7.62 -17.54
CA PRO A 173 12.93 8.40 -16.35
C PRO A 173 12.45 9.85 -16.44
N GLN A 174 12.33 10.40 -17.65
CA GLN A 174 11.84 11.75 -17.90
C GLN A 174 10.40 12.01 -17.42
N LEU A 175 9.61 10.95 -17.17
CA LEU A 175 8.24 11.06 -16.67
C LEU A 175 8.16 11.25 -15.14
N TYR A 176 9.27 11.08 -14.43
CA TYR A 176 9.28 11.05 -12.97
C TYR A 176 10.23 12.10 -12.42
N LYS A 177 9.71 13.02 -11.59
CA LYS A 177 10.47 14.12 -10.97
C LYS A 177 11.80 13.66 -10.37
N HIS A 178 11.77 12.59 -9.58
CA HIS A 178 12.93 12.08 -8.85
C HIS A 178 13.86 11.17 -9.66
N LEU A 179 13.53 10.89 -10.94
CA LEU A 179 14.39 10.11 -11.85
C LEU A 179 14.95 10.97 -12.97
N LYS A 180 14.19 11.97 -13.42
CA LYS A 180 14.65 12.96 -14.37
C LYS A 180 15.92 13.61 -13.80
N ASP A 181 16.98 13.58 -14.59
CA ASP A 181 18.29 14.11 -14.24
C ASP A 181 18.96 13.49 -12.99
N ASN A 182 18.48 12.32 -12.51
CA ASN A 182 19.05 11.59 -11.38
C ASN A 182 19.49 10.16 -11.77
N PRO A 183 20.70 10.00 -12.35
CA PRO A 183 21.21 8.69 -12.79
C PRO A 183 21.42 7.70 -11.63
N GLN A 184 21.62 8.19 -10.41
CA GLN A 184 21.78 7.33 -9.23
C GLN A 184 20.47 6.61 -8.90
N ASN A 185 19.34 7.35 -8.85
CA ASN A 185 18.02 6.76 -8.65
C ASN A 185 17.64 5.81 -9.79
N VAL A 186 17.95 6.17 -11.04
CA VAL A 186 17.74 5.26 -12.18
C VAL A 186 18.52 3.96 -12.03
N ASN A 187 19.79 4.02 -11.60
CA ASN A 187 20.59 2.82 -11.38
C ASN A 187 20.11 1.97 -10.21
N LYS A 188 19.64 2.59 -9.11
CA LYS A 188 18.98 1.87 -8.00
C LYS A 188 17.71 1.16 -8.50
N LEU A 189 16.84 1.85 -9.25
CA LEU A 189 15.64 1.26 -9.82
C LEU A 189 15.92 0.13 -10.81
N LYS A 190 16.96 0.22 -11.64
CA LYS A 190 17.34 -0.89 -12.54
C LYS A 190 17.62 -2.19 -11.77
N ARG A 191 18.22 -2.09 -10.57
CA ARG A 191 18.45 -3.24 -9.69
C ARG A 191 17.14 -3.75 -9.09
N ILE A 192 16.26 -2.85 -8.65
CA ILE A 192 14.92 -3.20 -8.13
C ILE A 192 14.12 -3.93 -9.22
N GLU A 193 14.06 -3.39 -10.43
CA GLU A 193 13.40 -3.99 -11.58
C GLU A 193 13.98 -5.36 -11.94
N LYS A 194 15.31 -5.53 -11.82
CA LYS A 194 15.95 -6.85 -11.96
C LYS A 194 15.45 -7.83 -10.90
N ASN A 195 15.43 -7.42 -9.63
CA ASN A 195 14.95 -8.27 -8.53
C ASN A 195 13.47 -8.65 -8.71
N ILE A 196 12.63 -7.72 -9.17
CA ILE A 196 11.23 -7.99 -9.50
C ILE A 196 11.12 -9.08 -10.57
N ARG A 197 11.92 -9.00 -11.65
CA ARG A 197 11.96 -10.03 -12.69
C ARG A 197 12.47 -11.38 -12.19
N GLU A 198 13.41 -11.39 -11.24
CA GLU A 198 13.96 -12.63 -10.65
C GLU A 198 12.95 -13.39 -9.78
N ARG A 199 11.93 -12.74 -9.21
CA ARG A 199 10.80 -13.40 -8.52
C ARG A 199 9.90 -14.20 -9.47
N ASN A 200 9.98 -13.90 -10.77
CA ASN A 200 9.64 -14.74 -11.92
C ASN A 200 8.18 -15.15 -12.16
N VAL A 201 7.18 -14.70 -11.40
CA VAL A 201 5.76 -14.91 -11.73
C VAL A 201 4.88 -13.83 -11.09
N TYR A 202 4.03 -13.15 -11.87
CA TYR A 202 2.87 -12.42 -11.34
C TYR A 202 1.65 -13.33 -11.38
N GLU A 203 0.87 -13.37 -10.31
CA GLU A 203 -0.36 -14.18 -10.30
C GLU A 203 -1.55 -13.29 -10.66
N ILE A 204 -2.21 -13.59 -11.79
CA ILE A 204 -3.39 -12.87 -12.24
C ILE A 204 -4.55 -13.83 -12.50
N LEU A 205 -5.78 -13.36 -12.33
CA LEU A 205 -6.99 -13.95 -12.85
C LEU A 205 -7.29 -13.29 -14.21
N PRO A 206 -7.13 -14.01 -15.35
CA PRO A 206 -7.44 -13.51 -16.68
C PRO A 206 -8.90 -13.10 -16.86
N LEU A 207 -9.16 -12.20 -17.81
CA LEU A 207 -10.48 -11.60 -18.03
C LEU A 207 -11.62 -12.61 -18.20
N ASP A 208 -11.38 -13.68 -18.95
CA ASP A 208 -12.35 -14.75 -19.23
C ASP A 208 -12.65 -15.61 -17.99
N LYS A 209 -11.75 -15.62 -17.00
CA LYS A 209 -11.91 -16.35 -15.74
C LYS A 209 -12.51 -15.52 -14.60
N ILE A 210 -12.59 -14.19 -14.72
CA ILE A 210 -13.14 -13.31 -13.66
C ILE A 210 -14.57 -13.71 -13.29
N ASN A 211 -15.49 -13.76 -14.26
CA ASN A 211 -16.90 -14.03 -13.98
C ASN A 211 -17.15 -15.44 -13.42
N GLN A 212 -16.32 -16.41 -13.82
CA GLN A 212 -16.43 -17.81 -13.38
C GLN A 212 -15.95 -18.03 -11.94
N ASN A 213 -15.12 -17.12 -11.42
CA ASN A 213 -14.47 -17.26 -10.11
C ASN A 213 -14.76 -16.07 -9.17
N GLN A 214 -15.66 -15.17 -9.57
CA GLN A 214 -15.98 -13.96 -8.81
C GLN A 214 -16.51 -14.26 -7.41
N ASP A 215 -17.23 -15.37 -7.24
CA ASP A 215 -17.77 -15.86 -5.97
C ASP A 215 -16.69 -16.10 -4.89
N LYS A 216 -15.43 -16.28 -5.31
CA LYS A 216 -14.28 -16.45 -4.43
C LYS A 216 -13.64 -15.12 -3.99
N ILE A 217 -14.00 -14.02 -4.66
CA ILE A 217 -13.59 -12.66 -4.36
C ILE A 217 -14.56 -12.10 -3.33
N LYS A 218 -14.04 -11.61 -2.20
CA LYS A 218 -14.85 -11.13 -1.07
C LYS A 218 -14.83 -9.61 -1.01
N ASN A 219 -15.86 -9.04 -0.37
CA ASN A 219 -15.82 -7.66 0.09
C ASN A 219 -14.54 -7.39 0.87
N GLY A 220 -13.84 -6.30 0.51
CA GLY A 220 -12.60 -5.90 1.16
C GLY A 220 -11.34 -6.53 0.58
N ASP A 221 -11.45 -7.51 -0.33
CA ASP A 221 -10.29 -7.95 -1.11
C ASP A 221 -9.81 -6.79 -2.00
N ILE A 222 -8.51 -6.66 -2.18
CA ILE A 222 -7.90 -5.66 -3.05
C ILE A 222 -7.82 -6.21 -4.47
N VAL A 223 -8.31 -5.44 -5.44
CA VAL A 223 -8.25 -5.78 -6.86
C VAL A 223 -7.22 -4.91 -7.55
N VAL A 224 -6.25 -5.54 -8.21
CA VAL A 224 -5.15 -4.86 -8.91
C VAL A 224 -5.23 -5.16 -10.39
N PHE A 225 -5.32 -4.13 -11.24
CA PHE A 225 -5.61 -4.29 -12.66
C PHE A 225 -4.32 -4.48 -13.46
N ALA A 226 -4.04 -5.73 -13.85
CA ALA A 226 -2.88 -6.10 -14.65
C ALA A 226 -2.99 -5.47 -16.04
N THR A 227 -1.86 -5.03 -16.59
CA THR A 227 -1.84 -4.30 -17.87
C THR A 227 -1.00 -5.00 -18.94
N SER A 228 -1.27 -4.72 -20.21
CA SER A 228 -0.47 -5.11 -21.38
C SER A 228 0.63 -4.10 -21.72
N VAL A 229 0.66 -2.92 -21.05
CA VAL A 229 1.69 -1.89 -21.31
C VAL A 229 3.09 -2.44 -21.07
N ASN A 230 3.95 -2.43 -22.09
CA ASN A 230 5.32 -2.96 -21.99
C ASN A 230 6.09 -2.28 -20.85
N GLY A 231 6.79 -3.08 -20.04
CA GLY A 231 7.59 -2.57 -18.92
C GLY A 231 6.84 -2.37 -17.60
N LEU A 232 5.50 -2.42 -17.59
CA LEU A 232 4.66 -2.07 -16.44
C LEU A 232 3.75 -3.23 -16.04
N ASP A 233 3.69 -3.57 -14.76
CA ASP A 233 2.92 -4.70 -14.22
C ASP A 233 1.42 -4.40 -14.10
N TYR A 234 1.07 -3.33 -13.39
CA TYR A 234 -0.30 -2.94 -13.09
C TYR A 234 -0.56 -1.49 -13.48
N SER A 235 -1.83 -1.17 -13.74
CA SER A 235 -2.26 0.16 -14.16
C SER A 235 -3.18 0.86 -13.17
N HIS A 236 -3.82 0.11 -12.28
CA HIS A 236 -4.81 0.63 -11.33
C HIS A 236 -5.02 -0.34 -10.17
N ILE A 237 -5.59 0.15 -9.07
CA ILE A 237 -5.92 -0.64 -7.88
C ILE A 237 -7.21 -0.13 -7.23
N GLY A 238 -7.95 -1.01 -6.56
CA GLY A 238 -9.18 -0.70 -5.84
C GLY A 238 -9.58 -1.79 -4.84
N ILE A 239 -10.75 -1.65 -4.24
CA ILE A 239 -11.25 -2.54 -3.18
C ILE A 239 -12.54 -3.20 -3.67
N ALA A 240 -12.56 -4.53 -3.77
CA ALA A 240 -13.72 -5.31 -4.21
C ALA A 240 -14.94 -5.04 -3.33
N TYR A 241 -16.08 -4.77 -3.97
CA TYR A 241 -17.34 -4.47 -3.30
C TYR A 241 -18.51 -5.09 -4.05
N TRP A 242 -19.16 -6.05 -3.41
CA TRP A 242 -20.41 -6.66 -3.83
C TRP A 242 -21.57 -5.72 -3.55
N GLN A 243 -22.25 -5.33 -4.61
CA GLN A 243 -23.54 -4.66 -4.53
C GLN A 243 -24.60 -5.68 -4.94
N GLU A 244 -25.33 -6.18 -3.94
CA GLU A 244 -26.29 -7.27 -4.11
C GLU A 244 -25.63 -8.53 -4.73
N LYS A 245 -25.85 -8.79 -6.03
CA LYS A 245 -25.36 -9.95 -6.77
C LYS A 245 -24.32 -9.60 -7.83
N GLU A 246 -23.86 -8.35 -7.86
CA GLU A 246 -22.87 -7.88 -8.82
C GLU A 246 -21.58 -7.47 -8.10
N LEU A 247 -20.44 -7.91 -8.66
CA LEU A 247 -19.12 -7.56 -8.13
C LEU A 247 -18.65 -6.25 -8.76
N HIS A 248 -18.61 -5.20 -7.95
CA HIS A 248 -18.03 -3.89 -8.25
C HIS A 248 -16.75 -3.69 -7.44
N PHE A 249 -16.27 -2.45 -7.38
CA PHE A 249 -15.15 -2.07 -6.53
C PHE A 249 -15.22 -0.58 -6.18
N ILE A 250 -14.57 -0.20 -5.08
CA ILE A 250 -14.38 1.18 -4.64
C ILE A 250 -12.97 1.60 -5.03
N HIS A 251 -12.82 2.77 -5.64
CA HIS A 251 -11.51 3.29 -6.06
C HIS A 251 -11.48 4.82 -6.13
N ALA A 252 -10.29 5.39 -5.97
CA ALA A 252 -10.02 6.77 -6.41
C ALA A 252 -9.93 6.81 -7.94
N SER A 253 -10.92 7.42 -8.59
CA SER A 253 -11.04 7.42 -10.04
C SER A 253 -10.53 8.71 -10.66
N SER A 254 -9.51 8.60 -11.52
CA SER A 254 -9.04 9.74 -12.32
C SER A 254 -10.07 10.22 -13.36
N LYS A 255 -11.01 9.35 -13.76
CA LYS A 255 -12.12 9.68 -14.66
C LYS A 255 -13.19 10.49 -13.94
N TYR A 256 -13.64 10.04 -12.79
CA TYR A 256 -14.68 10.74 -11.99
C TYR A 256 -14.12 11.84 -11.08
N LYS A 257 -12.79 11.97 -11.01
CA LYS A 257 -12.05 12.94 -10.20
C LYS A 257 -12.30 12.83 -8.69
N LYS A 258 -12.70 11.65 -8.22
CA LYS A 258 -12.99 11.38 -6.80
C LYS A 258 -13.00 9.88 -6.49
N VAL A 259 -13.03 9.54 -5.20
CA VAL A 259 -13.33 8.19 -4.72
C VAL A 259 -14.80 7.86 -5.01
N VAL A 260 -15.03 6.73 -5.68
CA VAL A 260 -16.37 6.26 -6.07
C VAL A 260 -16.49 4.75 -5.87
N ILE A 261 -17.73 4.29 -5.73
CA ILE A 261 -18.11 2.93 -6.10
C ILE A 261 -18.23 2.93 -7.64
N GLU A 262 -17.51 2.05 -8.33
CA GLU A 262 -17.59 1.99 -9.79
C GLU A 262 -18.96 1.45 -10.23
N ASP A 263 -19.63 2.20 -11.11
CA ASP A 263 -20.96 1.83 -11.63
C ASP A 263 -20.90 0.56 -12.47
N LYS A 264 -19.77 0.29 -13.13
CA LYS A 264 -19.55 -0.93 -13.90
C LYS A 264 -19.14 -2.08 -13.00
N THR A 265 -19.57 -3.29 -13.35
CA THR A 265 -19.02 -4.50 -12.75
C THR A 265 -17.51 -4.59 -13.00
N LEU A 266 -16.79 -5.27 -12.11
CA LEU A 266 -15.34 -5.44 -12.17
C LEU A 266 -14.88 -5.95 -13.54
N LEU A 267 -15.57 -6.96 -14.09
CA LEU A 267 -15.26 -7.49 -15.43
C LEU A 267 -15.51 -6.47 -16.55
N ASN A 268 -16.63 -5.74 -16.50
CA ASN A 268 -16.95 -4.78 -17.54
C ASN A 268 -15.98 -3.60 -17.53
N TYR A 269 -15.57 -3.13 -16.34
CA TYR A 269 -14.52 -2.13 -16.20
C TYR A 269 -13.20 -2.61 -16.84
N CYS A 270 -12.79 -3.85 -16.58
CA CYS A 270 -11.59 -4.43 -17.21
C CYS A 270 -11.72 -4.48 -18.75
N LYS A 271 -12.86 -4.92 -19.28
CA LYS A 271 -13.09 -5.04 -20.73
C LYS A 271 -13.07 -3.70 -21.47
N ASP A 272 -13.45 -2.61 -20.81
CA ASP A 272 -13.40 -1.28 -21.41
C ASP A 272 -11.98 -0.72 -21.55
N SER A 273 -11.04 -1.23 -20.73
CA SER A 273 -9.64 -0.86 -20.83
C SER A 273 -8.94 -1.69 -21.90
N LYS A 274 -8.47 -1.03 -22.97
CA LYS A 274 -7.67 -1.67 -24.04
C LYS A 274 -6.39 -2.34 -23.53
N SER A 275 -5.91 -1.94 -22.36
CA SER A 275 -4.67 -2.48 -21.80
C SER A 275 -4.89 -3.43 -20.63
N CYS A 276 -6.10 -3.61 -20.10
CA CYS A 276 -6.29 -4.55 -19.00
C CYS A 276 -6.23 -5.99 -19.49
N THR A 277 -5.42 -6.83 -18.83
CA THR A 277 -5.25 -8.25 -19.18
C THR A 277 -5.86 -9.21 -18.16
N GLY A 278 -6.34 -8.68 -17.04
CA GLY A 278 -6.82 -9.45 -15.90
C GLY A 278 -6.67 -8.66 -14.61
N ILE A 279 -6.90 -9.33 -13.48
CA ILE A 279 -6.74 -8.74 -12.16
C ILE A 279 -5.89 -9.64 -11.27
N SER A 280 -5.14 -9.07 -10.35
CA SER A 280 -4.73 -9.80 -9.14
C SER A 280 -5.73 -9.51 -8.04
N VAL A 281 -6.00 -10.52 -7.21
CA VAL A 281 -6.88 -10.42 -6.05
C VAL A 281 -6.02 -10.68 -4.81
N LEU A 282 -5.95 -9.68 -3.93
CA LEU A 282 -5.18 -9.74 -2.68
C LEU A 282 -6.15 -9.72 -1.51
N ARG A 283 -6.00 -10.64 -0.58
CA ARG A 283 -6.75 -10.64 0.67
C ARG A 283 -5.91 -10.02 1.76
N VAL A 284 -6.47 -9.05 2.48
CA VAL A 284 -5.83 -8.51 3.69
C VAL A 284 -5.97 -9.54 4.80
N ILE A 285 -4.85 -9.86 5.44
CA ILE A 285 -4.75 -10.88 6.48
C ILE A 285 -4.68 -10.18 7.83
N ASN A 286 -5.53 -10.59 8.77
CA ASN A 286 -5.41 -10.14 10.14
C ASN A 286 -4.22 -10.88 10.79
N LYS A 287 -3.33 -10.16 11.44
CA LYS A 287 -2.33 -10.79 12.31
C LYS A 287 -3.04 -11.14 13.62
N GLU A 288 -3.23 -12.43 13.85
CA GLU A 288 -3.64 -12.95 15.15
C GLU A 288 -2.58 -12.69 16.22
#